data_AF-A0A9D4GYI8-F1
#
_entry.id   AF-A0A9D4GYI8-F1
#
_cell.length_a   1.000
_cell.length_b   1.000
_cell.length_c   1.000
_cell.angle_alpha   90.00
_cell.angle_beta   90.00
_cell.angle_gamma   90.00
#
_symmetry.space_group_name_H-M   'P 1'
#
loop_
_entity.id
_entity.type
_entity.pdbx_description
1 polymer ?
#
loop_
_entity_poly.entity_id
_entity_poly.type
_entity_poly.pdbx_seq_one_letter_code
_entity_poly.pdbx_strand_id
1 'polypeptide(L)'
;MPAFRHLPEQYCTEEVISRFCQGFLDKEAGKHACLNRPKSMQGAIDLVRHHQYISSAVDGKVSRHKNNFVNAVSSSEDKISRLKKKFDLLMEKLVKAEPSNSSKPETGFRGFCFFCNKRGNMQRECIHFKEEQARAGKQGNLIRRFIPIISWTSSKMIPVG
;
A
#
# COMPACT_ATOMS: atom_id res chain seq x y z
N MET A 1 -18.08 19.69 -4.24
CA MET A 1 -18.40 20.92 -3.48
C MET A 1 -17.63 20.90 -2.16
N PRO A 2 -17.00 21.99 -1.71
CA PRO A 2 -16.35 22.05 -0.41
C PRO A 2 -17.41 22.04 0.71
N ALA A 3 -17.27 21.13 1.68
CA ALA A 3 -18.29 20.84 2.69
C ALA A 3 -18.48 21.95 3.76
N PHE A 4 -17.67 23.02 3.77
CA PHE A 4 -17.62 23.98 4.89
C PHE A 4 -17.58 25.46 4.47
N ARG A 5 -18.24 25.83 3.36
CA ARG A 5 -18.19 27.23 2.84
C ARG A 5 -18.72 28.31 3.79
N HIS A 6 -19.57 27.94 4.75
CA HIS A 6 -20.21 28.88 5.66
C HIS A 6 -19.75 28.71 7.11
N LEU A 7 -18.72 27.90 7.37
CA LEU A 7 -18.22 27.74 8.72
C LEU A 7 -17.40 28.98 9.12
N PRO A 8 -17.72 29.64 10.24
CA PRO A 8 -16.92 30.78 10.70
C PRO A 8 -15.46 30.37 10.94
N GLU A 9 -14.53 31.24 10.55
CA GLU A 9 -13.08 31.00 10.67
C GLU A 9 -12.62 30.70 12.12
N GLN A 10 -13.38 31.21 13.09
CA GLN A 10 -13.22 30.93 14.51
C GLN A 10 -13.26 29.42 14.81
N TYR A 11 -14.17 28.67 14.20
CA TYR A 11 -14.28 27.22 14.41
C TYR A 11 -13.06 26.47 13.86
N CYS A 12 -12.54 26.91 12.72
CA CYS A 12 -11.31 26.34 12.16
C CYS A 12 -10.13 26.58 13.11
N THR A 13 -10.04 27.77 13.69
CA THR A 13 -8.98 28.13 14.63
C THR A 13 -9.10 27.33 15.93
N GLU A 14 -10.31 27.21 16.48
CA GLU A 14 -10.59 26.40 17.67
C GLU A 14 -10.27 24.92 17.46
N GLU A 15 -10.65 24.35 16.33
CA GLU A 15 -10.36 22.95 16.00
C GLU A 15 -8.85 22.71 15.83
N VAL A 16 -8.14 23.65 15.19
CA VAL A 16 -6.69 23.58 15.02
C VAL A 16 -5.98 23.66 16.38
N ILE A 17 -6.42 24.55 17.28
CA ILE A 17 -5.91 24.65 18.65
C ILE A 17 -6.22 23.38 19.45
N SER A 18 -7.43 22.86 19.35
CA SER A 18 -7.86 21.63 20.03
C SER A 18 -6.99 20.44 19.61
N ARG A 19 -6.77 20.26 18.30
CA ARG A 19 -5.89 19.22 17.76
C ARG A 19 -4.43 19.41 18.15
N PHE A 20 -3.95 20.64 18.19
CA PHE A 20 -2.60 20.94 18.68
C PHE A 20 -2.41 20.48 20.13
N CYS A 21 -3.34 20.84 21.01
CA CYS A 21 -3.27 20.46 22.43
C CYS A 21 -3.40 18.93 22.62
N GLN A 22 -4.29 18.27 21.87
CA GLN A 22 -4.49 16.82 21.96
C GLN A 22 -3.33 16.01 21.35
N GLY A 23 -2.72 16.53 20.28
CA GLY A 23 -1.60 15.91 19.58
C GLY A 23 -0.24 16.17 20.23
N PHE A 24 -0.20 16.89 21.34
CA PHE A 24 1.06 17.27 21.98
C PHE A 24 1.75 16.05 22.61
N LEU A 25 3.08 15.94 22.43
CA LEU A 25 3.88 14.80 22.91
C LEU A 25 3.85 14.69 24.44
N ASP A 26 3.92 15.84 25.12
CA ASP A 26 3.74 15.94 26.55
C ASP A 26 2.25 16.09 26.86
N LYS A 27 1.62 14.97 27.24
CA LYS A 27 0.18 14.91 27.46
C LYS A 27 -0.29 15.86 28.57
N GLU A 28 0.52 16.06 29.61
CA GLU A 28 0.14 16.93 30.73
C GLU A 28 0.25 18.39 30.33
N ALA A 29 1.32 18.78 29.61
CA ALA A 29 1.42 20.12 29.06
C ALA A 29 0.29 20.43 28.04
N GLY A 30 -0.02 19.47 27.16
CA GLY A 30 -1.13 19.59 26.19
C GLY A 30 -2.49 19.69 26.87
N LYS A 31 -2.75 18.87 27.89
CA LYS A 31 -3.97 18.93 28.71
C LYS A 31 -4.09 20.25 29.46
N HIS A 32 -3.00 20.72 30.07
CA HIS A 32 -2.97 22.02 30.74
C HIS A 32 -3.30 23.16 29.77
N ALA A 33 -2.69 23.18 28.58
CA ALA A 33 -3.01 24.17 27.56
C ALA A 33 -4.48 24.06 27.10
N CYS A 34 -5.01 22.86 26.90
CA CYS A 34 -6.41 22.63 26.50
C CYS A 34 -7.41 23.18 27.53
N LEU A 35 -7.19 22.89 28.82
CA LEU A 35 -8.07 23.32 29.92
C LEU A 35 -8.14 24.85 30.05
N ASN A 36 -7.06 25.55 29.68
CA ASN A 36 -6.98 27.01 29.70
C ASN A 36 -7.61 27.69 28.47
N ARG A 37 -8.16 26.91 27.52
CA ARG A 37 -8.92 27.38 26.33
C ARG A 37 -8.27 28.58 25.61
N PRO A 38 -7.03 28.43 25.10
CA PRO A 38 -6.34 29.50 24.40
C PRO A 38 -7.12 29.94 23.16
N LYS A 39 -7.20 31.27 22.96
CA LYS A 39 -7.90 31.89 21.82
C LYS A 39 -7.05 31.94 20.55
N SER A 40 -5.77 31.60 20.65
CA SER A 40 -4.83 31.62 19.54
C SER A 40 -3.81 30.49 19.67
N MET A 41 -3.24 30.09 18.52
CA MET A 41 -2.17 29.09 18.50
C MET A 41 -0.97 29.54 19.33
N GLN A 42 -0.59 30.82 19.26
CA GLN A 42 0.52 31.35 20.04
C GLN A 42 0.25 31.24 21.55
N GLY A 43 -0.97 31.56 22.00
CA GLY A 43 -1.34 31.39 23.40
C GLY A 43 -1.28 29.94 23.86
N ALA A 44 -1.65 28.99 23.00
CA ALA A 44 -1.50 27.56 23.30
C ALA A 44 -0.02 27.16 23.48
N ILE A 45 0.86 27.64 22.59
CA ILE A 45 2.31 27.41 22.67
C ILE A 45 2.88 28.00 23.96
N ASP A 46 2.48 29.22 24.32
CA ASP A 46 2.99 29.90 25.51
C ASP A 46 2.57 29.18 26.80
N LEU A 47 1.33 28.68 26.86
CA LEU A 47 0.84 27.87 27.98
C LEU A 47 1.62 26.56 28.14
N VAL A 48 1.91 25.89 27.03
CA VAL A 48 2.73 24.67 27.02
C VAL A 48 4.14 24.96 27.51
N ARG A 49 4.79 26.01 26.98
CA ARG A 49 6.13 26.41 27.38
C ARG A 49 6.19 26.76 28.87
N HIS A 50 5.18 27.47 29.36
CA HIS A 50 5.08 27.82 30.77
C HIS A 50 4.96 26.58 31.66
N HIS A 51 4.10 25.63 31.27
CA HIS A 51 3.96 24.36 31.98
C HIS A 51 5.28 23.57 32.02
N GLN A 52 5.97 23.47 30.88
CA GLN A 52 7.28 22.80 30.78
C GLN A 52 8.34 23.49 31.64
N TYR A 53 8.35 24.82 31.66
CA TYR A 53 9.26 25.59 32.50
C TYR A 53 9.01 25.30 33.99
N ILE A 54 7.75 25.35 34.44
CA ILE A 54 7.39 25.06 35.83
C ILE A 54 7.74 23.62 36.20
N SER A 55 7.33 22.64 35.40
CA SER A 55 7.66 21.22 35.65
C SER A 55 9.17 21.02 35.73
N SER A 56 9.95 21.65 34.84
CA SER A 56 11.41 21.55 34.91
C SER A 56 12.04 22.17 36.16
N ALA A 57 11.40 23.20 36.73
CA ALA A 57 11.86 23.87 37.94
C ALA A 57 11.45 23.12 39.22
N VAL A 58 10.25 22.52 39.24
CA VAL A 58 9.72 21.76 40.38
C VAL A 58 10.32 20.35 40.44
N ASP A 59 10.42 19.67 39.31
CA ASP A 59 10.86 18.26 39.23
C ASP A 59 12.39 18.10 39.24
N GLY A 60 13.12 19.18 39.57
CA GLY A 60 14.54 19.15 39.91
C GLY A 60 15.36 18.15 39.10
N LYS A 61 15.56 18.39 37.80
CA LYS A 61 16.46 17.59 36.95
C LYS A 61 16.27 16.07 36.95
N VAL A 62 15.14 15.46 37.33
CA VAL A 62 14.94 14.02 37.06
C VAL A 62 13.46 13.68 36.86
N SER A 63 13.08 13.35 35.63
CA SER A 63 12.31 12.13 35.38
C SER A 63 12.33 11.78 33.90
N ARG A 64 13.13 10.76 33.57
CA ARG A 64 12.99 10.01 32.32
C ARG A 64 11.64 9.29 32.35
N HIS A 65 10.59 9.97 31.91
CA HIS A 65 9.35 9.31 31.46
C HIS A 65 9.10 9.52 29.97
N LYS A 66 10.18 9.65 29.19
CA LYS A 66 10.17 9.18 27.80
C LYS A 66 10.35 7.67 27.89
N ASN A 67 9.38 6.86 27.42
CA ASN A 67 9.62 5.57 26.74
C ASN A 67 8.37 4.71 26.44
N ASN A 68 7.14 5.18 26.60
CA ASN A 68 6.00 4.36 26.13
C ASN A 68 5.80 4.41 24.60
N PHE A 69 6.24 5.48 23.92
CA PHE A 69 6.22 5.52 22.44
C PHE A 69 7.41 4.79 21.82
N VAL A 70 8.62 4.92 22.39
CA VAL A 70 9.83 4.28 21.86
C VAL A 70 9.75 2.75 21.97
N ASN A 71 9.18 2.23 23.05
CA ASN A 71 8.94 0.78 23.20
C ASN A 71 7.83 0.25 22.28
N ALA A 72 6.83 1.07 21.94
CA ALA A 72 5.82 0.70 20.95
C ALA A 72 6.40 0.67 19.53
N VAL A 73 7.22 1.67 19.18
CA VAL A 73 7.90 1.77 17.89
C VAL A 73 8.90 0.63 17.69
N SER A 74 9.76 0.35 18.68
CA SER A 74 10.70 -0.78 18.62
C SER A 74 9.96 -2.13 18.56
N SER A 75 8.86 -2.29 19.31
CA SER A 75 8.01 -3.47 19.22
C SER A 75 7.36 -3.65 17.85
N SER A 76 6.99 -2.56 17.16
CA SER A 76 6.45 -2.62 15.80
C SER A 76 7.53 -2.85 14.74
N GLU A 77 8.73 -2.29 14.88
CA GLU A 77 9.86 -2.53 13.98
C GLU A 77 10.30 -4.00 14.00
N ASP A 78 10.35 -4.61 15.19
CA ASP A 78 10.62 -6.04 15.35
C ASP A 78 9.55 -6.92 14.70
N LYS A 79 8.28 -6.53 14.83
CA LYS A 79 7.16 -7.23 14.17
C LYS A 79 7.23 -7.10 12.66
N ILE A 80 7.52 -5.90 12.14
CA ILE A 80 7.70 -5.65 10.70
C ILE A 80 8.88 -6.47 10.16
N SER A 81 9.99 -6.54 10.89
CA SER A 81 11.15 -7.35 10.52
C SER A 81 10.82 -8.85 10.47
N ARG A 82 10.08 -9.37 11.47
CA ARG A 82 9.60 -10.77 11.47
C ARG A 82 8.64 -11.06 10.32
N LEU A 83 7.75 -10.12 9.99
CA LEU A 83 6.81 -10.22 8.87
C LEU A 83 7.54 -10.24 7.52
N LYS A 84 8.52 -9.35 7.32
CA LYS A 84 9.37 -9.34 6.12
C LYS A 84 10.08 -10.67 5.91
N LYS A 85 10.74 -11.20 6.95
CA LYS A 85 11.40 -12.53 6.88
C LYS A 85 10.44 -13.66 6.51
N LYS A 86 9.21 -13.65 7.04
CA LYS A 86 8.18 -14.63 6.68
C LYS A 86 7.74 -14.48 5.22
N PHE A 87 7.62 -13.25 4.74
CA PHE A 87 7.28 -12.96 3.35
C PHE A 87 8.37 -13.47 2.40
N ASP A 88 9.64 -13.20 2.70
CA ASP A 88 10.77 -13.68 1.90
C ASP A 88 10.84 -15.22 1.86
N LEU A 89 10.64 -15.88 3.00
CA LEU A 89 10.57 -17.35 3.09
C LEU A 89 9.39 -17.94 2.28
N LEU A 90 8.24 -17.26 2.25
CA LEU A 90 7.10 -17.71 1.47
C LEU A 90 7.35 -17.50 -0.03
N MET A 91 7.95 -16.38 -0.42
CA MET A 91 8.33 -16.12 -1.81
C MET A 91 9.36 -17.14 -2.29
N GLU A 92 10.37 -17.48 -1.47
CA GLU A 92 11.35 -18.50 -1.80
C GLU A 92 10.71 -19.90 -1.96
N LYS A 93 9.73 -20.24 -1.11
CA LYS A 93 8.95 -21.48 -1.24
C LYS A 93 8.10 -21.51 -2.50
N LEU A 94 7.52 -20.38 -2.91
CA LEU A 94 6.73 -20.29 -4.13
C LEU A 94 7.61 -20.37 -5.38
N VAL A 95 8.80 -19.76 -5.37
CA VAL A 95 9.79 -19.87 -6.45
C VAL A 95 10.33 -21.31 -6.56
N LYS A 96 10.54 -21.99 -5.43
CA LYS A 96 10.92 -23.41 -5.40
C LYS A 96 9.75 -24.37 -5.72
N ALA A 97 8.52 -23.88 -5.69
CA ALA A 97 7.31 -24.64 -6.00
C ALA A 97 6.84 -24.46 -7.45
N GLU A 98 7.67 -23.90 -8.34
CA GLU A 98 7.42 -24.10 -9.76
C GLU A 98 7.52 -25.61 -10.08
N PRO A 99 6.52 -26.19 -10.77
CA PRO A 99 6.33 -27.61 -10.84
C PRO A 99 7.33 -28.23 -11.82
N SER A 100 8.25 -29.05 -11.30
CA SER A 100 8.75 -30.15 -12.09
C SER A 100 7.56 -31.02 -12.47
N ASN A 101 7.42 -31.25 -13.77
CA ASN A 101 6.52 -32.24 -14.36
C ASN A 101 6.58 -33.56 -13.56
N SER A 102 5.54 -33.87 -12.79
CA SER A 102 5.04 -35.23 -12.53
C SER A 102 4.14 -35.25 -11.30
N SER A 103 2.84 -35.12 -11.55
CA SER A 103 1.87 -35.88 -10.77
C SER A 103 0.62 -36.00 -11.61
N LYS A 104 0.46 -37.15 -12.27
CA LYS A 104 -0.86 -37.65 -12.63
C LYS A 104 -1.68 -37.66 -11.34
N PRO A 105 -2.79 -36.94 -11.23
CA PRO A 105 -3.80 -37.30 -10.26
C PRO A 105 -4.54 -38.49 -10.86
N GLU A 106 -4.21 -39.70 -10.41
CA GLU A 106 -5.08 -40.86 -10.54
C GLU A 106 -6.34 -40.65 -9.70
N THR A 107 -7.20 -39.75 -10.15
CA THR A 107 -8.61 -39.72 -9.74
C THR A 107 -9.38 -39.26 -10.96
N GLY A 108 -10.00 -40.22 -11.66
CA GLY A 108 -10.81 -39.95 -12.84
C GLY A 108 -11.82 -38.85 -12.55
N PHE A 109 -11.70 -37.74 -13.27
CA PHE A 109 -12.63 -36.63 -13.20
C PHE A 109 -14.05 -37.16 -13.47
N ARG A 110 -14.89 -37.24 -12.44
CA ARG A 110 -16.29 -37.71 -12.56
C ARG A 110 -17.22 -36.67 -13.20
N GLY A 111 -16.70 -35.52 -13.59
CA GLY A 111 -17.45 -34.46 -14.26
C GLY A 111 -17.47 -34.62 -15.78
N PHE A 112 -18.20 -33.72 -16.42
CA PHE A 112 -18.26 -33.58 -17.88
C PHE A 112 -17.36 -32.45 -18.35
N CYS A 113 -16.77 -32.60 -19.52
CA CYS A 113 -16.07 -31.51 -20.20
C CYS A 113 -17.08 -30.44 -20.63
N PHE A 114 -16.95 -29.19 -20.16
CA PHE A 114 -17.84 -28.10 -20.57
C PHE A 114 -17.78 -27.75 -22.08
N PHE A 115 -16.74 -28.19 -22.80
CA PHE A 115 -16.60 -27.94 -24.24
C PHE A 115 -17.27 -29.03 -25.10
N CYS A 116 -16.95 -30.30 -24.87
CA CYS A 116 -17.46 -31.41 -25.68
C CYS A 116 -18.58 -32.22 -25.01
N ASN A 117 -18.95 -31.86 -23.78
CA ASN A 117 -19.95 -32.50 -22.92
C ASN A 117 -19.73 -34.02 -22.68
N LYS A 118 -18.52 -34.53 -22.87
CA LYS A 118 -18.14 -35.93 -22.59
C LYS A 118 -17.63 -36.09 -21.16
N ARG A 119 -17.91 -37.23 -20.53
CA ARG A 119 -17.39 -37.57 -19.18
C ARG A 119 -15.92 -37.95 -19.24
N GLY A 120 -15.21 -37.75 -18.13
CA GLY A 120 -13.86 -38.31 -17.92
C GLY A 120 -12.70 -37.37 -18.27
N ASN A 121 -12.97 -36.14 -18.72
CA ASN A 121 -11.94 -35.13 -18.96
C ASN A 121 -12.48 -33.72 -18.69
N MET A 122 -11.60 -32.81 -18.25
CA MET A 122 -11.94 -31.38 -18.13
C MET A 122 -11.72 -30.64 -19.48
N GLN A 123 -12.19 -29.40 -19.60
CA GLN A 123 -11.95 -28.57 -20.80
C GLN A 123 -10.46 -28.42 -21.14
N ARG A 124 -9.59 -28.25 -20.13
CA ARG A 124 -8.13 -28.14 -20.32
C ARG A 124 -7.49 -29.41 -20.89
N GLU A 125 -8.15 -30.56 -20.76
CA GLU A 125 -7.68 -31.87 -21.21
C GLU A 125 -8.41 -32.34 -22.48
N CYS A 126 -9.42 -31.60 -22.93
CA CYS A 126 -10.22 -31.96 -24.09
C CYS A 126 -9.40 -31.82 -25.38
N ILE A 127 -9.25 -32.94 -26.11
CA ILE A 127 -8.55 -32.98 -27.41
C ILE A 127 -9.20 -31.99 -28.40
N HIS A 128 -10.54 -32.00 -28.51
CA HIS A 128 -11.25 -31.08 -29.41
C HIS A 128 -11.02 -29.61 -29.04
N PHE A 129 -10.99 -29.26 -27.75
CA PHE A 129 -10.71 -27.88 -27.33
C PHE A 129 -9.28 -27.44 -27.65
N LYS A 130 -8.30 -28.35 -27.52
CA LYS A 130 -6.91 -28.09 -27.91
C LYS A 130 -6.75 -27.94 -29.42
N GLU A 131 -7.45 -28.76 -30.20
CA GLU A 131 -7.49 -28.64 -31.66
C GLU A 131 -8.12 -27.31 -32.10
N GLU A 132 -9.21 -26.89 -31.46
CA GLU A 132 -9.87 -25.60 -31.70
C GLU A 132 -8.92 -24.43 -31.41
N GLN A 133 -8.23 -24.44 -30.26
CA GLN A 133 -7.23 -23.42 -29.93
C GLN A 133 -6.05 -23.42 -30.90
N ALA A 134 -5.58 -24.59 -31.34
CA ALA A 134 -4.53 -24.70 -32.34
C ALA A 134 -4.98 -24.18 -33.72
N ARG A 135 -6.26 -24.32 -34.10
CA ARG A 135 -6.83 -23.75 -35.32
C ARG A 135 -6.99 -22.23 -35.20
N ALA A 136 -7.51 -21.73 -34.08
CA ALA A 136 -7.64 -20.30 -33.81
C ALA A 136 -6.27 -19.58 -33.80
N GLY A 137 -5.25 -20.22 -33.21
CA GLY A 137 -3.87 -19.73 -33.22
C GLY A 137 -3.24 -19.67 -34.61
N LYS A 138 -3.69 -20.49 -35.57
CA LYS A 138 -3.24 -20.45 -36.97
C LYS A 138 -3.90 -19.32 -37.78
N GLN A 139 -5.16 -18.97 -37.50
CA GLN A 139 -5.84 -17.84 -38.16
C GLN A 139 -5.26 -16.48 -37.75
N GLY A 140 -4.80 -16.32 -36.50
CA GLY A 140 -4.10 -15.11 -36.05
C GLY A 140 -2.74 -14.88 -36.72
N ASN A 141 -2.14 -15.92 -37.31
CA ASN A 141 -0.83 -15.85 -37.97
C ASN A 141 -0.90 -15.57 -39.49
N LEU A 142 -2.08 -15.64 -40.11
CA LEU A 142 -2.24 -15.34 -41.54
C LEU A 142 -2.42 -13.83 -41.80
N ILE A 143 -2.97 -13.07 -40.85
CA ILE A 143 -3.20 -11.62 -40.98
C ILE A 143 -1.90 -10.81 -40.83
N ARG A 144 -0.86 -11.36 -40.21
CA ARG A 144 0.45 -10.67 -40.01
C ARG A 144 1.42 -10.78 -41.20
N ARG A 145 1.09 -11.51 -42.26
CA ARG A 145 2.04 -11.81 -43.36
C ARG A 145 1.92 -10.93 -44.61
N PHE A 146 1.04 -9.94 -44.63
CA PHE A 146 0.94 -8.97 -45.72
C PHE A 146 0.94 -7.53 -45.17
N ILE A 147 2.11 -7.05 -44.76
CA ILE A 147 2.41 -5.62 -44.82
C ILE A 147 3.69 -5.51 -45.65
N PRO A 148 3.66 -4.94 -46.86
CA PRO A 148 4.86 -4.73 -47.63
C PRO A 148 5.74 -3.70 -46.91
N ILE A 149 7.01 -4.05 -46.72
CA ILE A 149 8.03 -3.18 -46.14
C ILE A 149 8.27 -2.03 -47.13
N ILE A 150 7.76 -0.83 -46.81
CA ILE A 150 8.17 0.38 -47.51
C ILE A 150 9.50 0.81 -46.88
N SER A 151 10.59 0.60 -47.62
CA SER A 151 11.92 1.12 -47.28
C SER A 151 11.94 2.63 -47.45
N TRP A 152 12.10 3.39 -46.35
CA TRP A 152 12.50 4.79 -46.43
C TRP A 152 13.99 4.89 -46.17
N THR A 153 14.72 5.17 -47.24
CA THR A 153 16.14 5.45 -47.25
C THR A 153 16.44 6.74 -46.51
N SER A 154 17.47 6.65 -45.67
CA SER A 154 18.09 7.74 -44.93
C SER A 154 18.50 8.90 -45.85
N SER A 155 18.15 10.13 -45.49
CA SER A 155 18.84 11.32 -45.98
C SER A 155 18.91 12.39 -44.89
N LYS A 156 20.15 12.89 -44.75
CA LYS A 156 20.70 13.85 -43.80
C LYS A 156 20.14 15.28 -43.95
N MET A 157 20.55 16.12 -42.98
CA MET A 157 20.73 17.60 -43.03
C MET A 157 19.47 18.44 -42.76
N ILE A 158 19.43 19.56 -42.02
CA ILE A 158 20.32 20.49 -41.25
C ILE A 158 19.37 21.32 -40.35
N PRO A 159 19.74 21.82 -39.16
CA PRO A 159 18.92 22.79 -38.44
C PRO A 159 19.24 24.22 -38.90
N VAL A 160 18.21 25.02 -39.22
CA VAL A 160 18.32 26.48 -39.35
C VAL A 160 17.06 27.11 -38.77
N GLY A 161 17.23 28.08 -37.88
CA GLY A 161 16.17 28.95 -37.35
C GLY A 161 16.18 29.06 -35.84
#